data_AF-A0AB33JQZ7-F1
#
_entry.id   AF-A0AB33JQZ7-F1
#
_cell.length_a   1.000
_cell.length_b   1.000
_cell.length_c   1.000
_cell.angle_alpha   90.00
_cell.angle_beta   90.00
_cell.angle_gamma   90.00
#
_symmetry.space_group_name_H-M   'P 1'
#
loop_
_entity.id
_entity.type
_entity.pdbx_description
1 polymer ?
#
loop_
_entity_poly.entity_id
_entity_poly.type
_entity_poly.pdbx_seq_one_letter_code
_entity_poly.pdbx_strand_id
1 'polypeptide(L)'
;MSEIFSAVDALIAKARDGGDLPQPAERERLRKAAGLTQVEVAEALDVRRETLARWESGKAHPQASKRGAYAFLLAGLADIHGTQGPDGWLIPARAAKPASTEKGE
;
A
#
# COMPACT_ATOMS: atom_id res chain seq x y z
N MET A 1 23.10 16.58 20.18
CA MET A 1 22.67 15.17 20.10
C MET A 1 21.61 14.96 19.01
N SER A 2 21.55 15.77 17.94
CA SER A 2 20.39 15.77 17.02
C SER A 2 20.72 15.56 15.54
N GLU A 3 21.93 15.90 15.07
CA GLU A 3 22.26 15.75 13.64
C GLU A 3 22.38 14.29 13.19
N ILE A 4 22.92 13.42 14.05
CA ILE A 4 23.02 11.98 13.75
C ILE A 4 21.62 11.35 13.66
N PHE A 5 20.71 11.68 14.58
CA PHE A 5 19.35 11.15 14.54
C PHE A 5 18.54 11.70 13.37
N SER A 6 18.68 12.99 13.05
CA SER A 6 18.06 13.59 11.85
C SER A 6 18.56 12.96 10.55
N ALA A 7 19.87 12.70 10.45
CA ALA A 7 20.44 12.00 9.30
C ALA A 7 19.98 10.54 9.22
N VAL A 8 19.85 9.85 10.37
CA VAL A 8 19.28 8.49 10.44
C VAL A 8 17.80 8.51 10.07
N ASP A 9 17.02 9.47 10.52
CA ASP A 9 15.61 9.64 10.18
C ASP A 9 15.45 9.94 8.68
N ALA A 10 16.33 10.75 8.09
CA ALA A 10 16.36 11.02 6.65
C ALA A 10 16.72 9.76 5.83
N LEU A 11 17.65 8.93 6.32
CA LEU A 11 17.98 7.64 5.69
C LEU A 11 16.83 6.64 5.82
N ILE A 12 16.15 6.61 6.97
CA ILE A 12 14.95 5.80 7.19
C ILE A 12 13.80 6.29 6.30
N ALA A 13 13.60 7.61 6.16
CA ALA A 13 12.58 8.20 5.28
C ALA A 13 12.86 7.90 3.81
N LYS A 14 14.12 8.00 3.37
CA LYS A 14 14.55 7.62 2.01
C LYS A 14 14.40 6.12 1.75
N ALA A 15 14.68 5.27 2.75
CA ALA A 15 14.40 3.84 2.66
C ALA A 15 12.89 3.53 2.63
N ARG A 16 12.06 4.44 3.17
CA ARG A 16 10.59 4.39 3.15
C ARG A 16 9.97 4.93 1.86
N ASP A 17 10.69 5.06 0.73
CA ASP A 17 10.04 5.28 -0.58
C ASP A 17 9.05 4.13 -0.97
N GLY A 18 8.89 3.10 -0.12
CA GLY A 18 7.82 2.08 -0.09
C GLY A 18 6.77 2.22 1.06
N GLY A 19 6.73 3.34 1.78
CA GLY A 19 6.27 3.45 3.18
C GLY A 19 4.76 3.41 3.45
N ASP A 20 3.92 3.44 2.44
CA ASP A 20 2.46 3.28 2.50
C ASP A 20 1.99 1.88 2.09
N LEU A 21 2.91 1.02 1.64
CA LEU A 21 2.58 -0.35 1.27
C LEU A 21 3.25 -1.35 2.22
N PRO A 22 2.54 -2.41 2.62
CA PRO A 22 3.17 -3.50 3.34
C PRO A 22 4.16 -4.24 2.44
N GLN A 23 4.93 -5.15 3.03
CA GLN A 23 5.78 -6.07 2.28
C GLN A 23 4.95 -6.91 1.29
N PRO A 24 5.52 -7.33 0.14
CA PRO A 24 4.75 -8.01 -0.91
C PRO A 24 3.95 -9.22 -0.42
N ALA A 25 4.55 -10.06 0.44
CA ALA A 25 3.87 -11.22 1.02
C ALA A 25 2.63 -10.86 1.84
N GLU A 26 2.66 -9.73 2.56
CA GLU A 26 1.54 -9.27 3.37
C GLU A 26 0.40 -8.72 2.51
N ARG A 27 0.71 -8.16 1.33
CA ARG A 27 -0.31 -7.73 0.35
C ARG A 27 -1.15 -8.92 -0.11
N GLU A 28 -0.48 -9.99 -0.54
CA GLU A 28 -1.12 -11.23 -0.99
C GLU A 28 -1.92 -11.89 0.14
N ARG A 29 -1.36 -11.93 1.35
CA ARG A 29 -2.02 -12.53 2.51
C ARG A 29 -3.32 -11.79 2.84
N LEU A 30 -3.29 -10.46 2.93
CA LEU A 30 -4.47 -9.63 3.23
C LEU A 30 -5.57 -9.85 2.20
N ARG A 31 -5.22 -9.85 0.91
CA ARG A 31 -6.17 -10.15 -0.17
C ARG A 31 -6.79 -11.53 0.00
N LYS A 32 -5.98 -12.57 0.22
CA LYS A 32 -6.47 -13.95 0.38
C LYS A 32 -7.32 -14.12 1.64
N ALA A 33 -6.95 -13.47 2.75
CA ALA A 33 -7.72 -13.51 3.99
C ALA A 33 -9.13 -12.92 3.82
N ALA A 34 -9.26 -11.92 2.95
CA ALA A 34 -10.53 -11.32 2.56
C ALA A 34 -11.31 -12.13 1.50
N GLY A 35 -10.78 -13.27 1.03
CA GLY A 35 -11.40 -14.08 -0.03
C GLY A 35 -11.35 -13.45 -1.43
N LEU A 36 -10.60 -12.35 -1.60
CA LEU A 36 -10.51 -11.62 -2.87
C LEU A 36 -9.54 -12.29 -3.84
N THR A 37 -9.89 -12.30 -5.12
CA THR A 37 -9.02 -12.74 -6.21
C THR A 37 -8.14 -11.60 -6.71
N GLN A 38 -7.06 -11.94 -7.42
CA GLN A 38 -6.24 -10.93 -8.09
C GLN A 38 -7.01 -10.18 -9.19
N VAL A 39 -8.05 -10.80 -9.76
CA VAL A 39 -8.86 -10.18 -10.82
C VAL A 39 -9.72 -9.07 -10.22
N GLU A 40 -10.45 -9.35 -9.15
CA GLU A 40 -11.33 -8.36 -8.49
C GLU A 40 -10.56 -7.13 -8.02
N VAL A 41 -9.38 -7.31 -7.41
CA VAL A 41 -8.54 -6.19 -6.97
C VAL A 41 -7.97 -5.42 -8.17
N ALA A 42 -7.57 -6.11 -9.23
CA ALA A 42 -7.03 -5.46 -10.42
C ALA A 42 -8.10 -4.64 -11.17
N GLU A 43 -9.32 -5.16 -11.27
CA GLU A 43 -10.48 -4.46 -11.83
C GLU A 43 -10.82 -3.20 -11.03
N ALA A 44 -10.88 -3.31 -9.69
CA ALA A 44 -11.14 -2.15 -8.82
C ALA A 44 -10.08 -1.05 -8.94
N LEU A 45 -8.82 -1.43 -9.22
CA LEU A 45 -7.71 -0.50 -9.42
C LEU A 45 -7.50 -0.10 -10.88
N ASP A 46 -8.32 -0.60 -11.81
CA ASP A 46 -8.17 -0.37 -13.26
C ASP A 46 -6.73 -0.66 -13.73
N VAL A 47 -6.28 -1.89 -13.44
CA VAL A 47 -5.01 -2.46 -13.92
C VAL A 47 -5.21 -3.89 -14.40
N ARG A 48 -4.21 -4.45 -15.09
CA ARG A 48 -4.24 -5.87 -15.46
C ARG A 48 -3.95 -6.75 -14.25
N ARG A 49 -4.55 -7.95 -14.21
CA ARG A 49 -4.26 -8.98 -13.19
C ARG A 49 -2.77 -9.29 -13.09
N GLU A 50 -2.04 -9.35 -14.21
CA GLU A 50 -0.58 -9.57 -14.22
C GLU A 50 0.18 -8.44 -13.52
N THR A 51 -0.31 -7.20 -13.63
CA THR A 51 0.28 -6.04 -12.95
C THR A 51 0.16 -6.19 -11.44
N LEU A 52 -1.04 -6.56 -10.95
CA LEU A 52 -1.24 -6.82 -9.52
C LEU A 52 -0.36 -7.98 -9.03
N ALA A 53 -0.26 -9.07 -9.79
CA ALA A 53 0.61 -10.20 -9.45
C ALA A 53 2.10 -9.78 -9.33
N ARG A 54 2.56 -8.83 -10.18
CA ARG A 54 3.92 -8.26 -10.06
C ARG A 54 4.08 -7.38 -8.82
N TRP A 55 3.02 -6.69 -8.36
CA TRP A 55 3.04 -5.93 -7.12
C TRP A 55 3.05 -6.81 -5.87
N GLU A 56 2.27 -7.90 -5.87
CA GLU A 56 2.22 -8.88 -4.78
C GLU A 56 3.50 -9.71 -4.69
N SER A 57 4.21 -9.92 -5.80
CA SER A 57 5.52 -10.59 -5.80
C SER A 57 6.71 -9.65 -5.62
N GLY A 58 6.49 -8.34 -5.51
CA GLY A 58 7.56 -7.34 -5.39
C GLY A 58 8.39 -7.13 -6.67
N LYS A 59 8.02 -7.76 -7.79
CA LYS A 59 8.69 -7.62 -9.09
C LYS A 59 8.46 -6.25 -9.73
N ALA A 60 7.41 -5.55 -9.33
CA ALA A 60 7.12 -4.18 -9.74
C ALA A 60 6.47 -3.41 -8.58
N HIS A 61 6.55 -2.08 -8.66
CA HIS A 61 5.87 -1.18 -7.73
C HIS A 61 4.71 -0.48 -8.44
N PRO A 62 3.59 -0.22 -7.75
CA PRO A 62 2.52 0.60 -8.30
C PRO A 62 3.01 2.03 -8.55
N GLN A 63 2.59 2.62 -9.67
CA GLN A 63 2.81 4.03 -9.94
C GLN A 63 2.00 4.90 -8.97
N ALA A 64 2.44 6.15 -8.77
CA ALA A 64 1.87 7.07 -7.78
C ALA A 64 0.33 7.16 -7.84
N SER A 65 -0.26 7.18 -9.05
CA SER A 65 -1.71 7.25 -9.25
C SER A 65 -2.49 6.06 -8.69
N LYS A 66 -1.96 4.84 -8.81
CA LYS A 66 -2.64 3.61 -8.34
C LYS A 66 -2.19 3.19 -6.95
N ARG A 67 -1.01 3.66 -6.51
CA ARG A 67 -0.38 3.32 -5.24
C ARG A 67 -1.24 3.69 -4.03
N GLY A 68 -1.80 4.90 -4.01
CA GLY A 68 -2.63 5.36 -2.89
C GLY A 68 -3.92 4.55 -2.73
N ALA A 69 -4.61 4.26 -3.82
CA ALA A 69 -5.81 3.42 -3.81
C ALA A 69 -5.50 1.99 -3.33
N TYR A 70 -4.38 1.42 -3.77
CA TYR A 70 -3.96 0.09 -3.34
C TYR A 70 -3.55 0.07 -1.85
N ALA A 71 -2.82 1.08 -1.38
CA ALA A 71 -2.47 1.24 0.02
C ALA A 71 -3.72 1.35 0.90
N PHE A 72 -4.68 2.18 0.50
CA PHE A 72 -5.95 2.35 1.22
C PHE A 72 -6.75 1.05 1.31
N LEU A 73 -6.85 0.31 0.20
CA LEU A 73 -7.49 -1.02 0.19
C LEU A 73 -6.82 -1.94 1.22
N LEU A 74 -5.49 -2.07 1.17
CA LEU A 74 -4.75 -2.96 2.06
C LEU A 74 -4.90 -2.56 3.53
N ALA A 75 -4.92 -1.26 3.84
CA ALA A 75 -5.15 -0.77 5.20
C ALA A 75 -6.54 -1.20 5.72
N GLY A 76 -7.59 -1.07 4.90
CA GLY A 76 -8.92 -1.56 5.26
C GLY A 76 -8.97 -3.07 5.46
N LEU A 77 -8.28 -3.86 4.63
CA LEU A 77 -8.18 -5.30 4.83
C LEU A 77 -7.43 -5.66 6.11
N ALA A 78 -6.39 -4.89 6.46
CA ALA A 78 -5.64 -5.07 7.70
C ALA A 78 -6.48 -4.73 8.94
N ASP A 79 -7.42 -3.80 8.85
CA ASP A 79 -8.36 -3.50 9.94
C ASP A 79 -9.31 -4.68 10.21
N ILE A 80 -9.64 -5.46 9.19
CA ILE A 80 -10.52 -6.63 9.28
C ILE A 80 -9.76 -7.88 9.73
N HIS A 81 -8.57 -8.11 9.17
CA HIS A 81 -7.83 -9.38 9.32
C HIS A 81 -6.56 -9.28 10.17
N GLY A 82 -6.26 -8.10 10.73
CA GLY A 82 -5.00 -7.79 11.39
C GLY A 82 -3.82 -7.69 10.41
N THR A 83 -2.69 -7.19 10.88
CA THR A 83 -1.43 -7.18 10.14
C THR A 83 -0.54 -8.35 10.55
N GLN A 84 0.31 -8.82 9.63
CA GLN A 84 1.48 -9.65 9.95
C GLN A 84 2.76 -8.90 9.58
N GLY A 85 3.66 -8.76 10.56
CA GLY A 85 4.89 -7.99 10.41
C GLY A 85 4.71 -6.49 10.70
N PRO A 86 5.59 -5.62 10.18
CA PRO A 86 5.56 -4.20 10.47
C PRO A 86 4.25 -3.53 10.00
N ASP A 87 3.66 -2.71 10.86
CA ASP A 87 2.40 -2.00 10.65
C ASP A 87 2.58 -0.49 10.37
N GLY A 88 3.82 0.00 10.38
CA GLY A 88 4.17 1.41 10.16
C GLY A 88 3.76 1.99 8.79
N TRP A 89 3.20 1.17 7.90
CA TRP A 89 2.61 1.58 6.62
C TRP A 89 1.13 1.96 6.73
N LEU A 90 0.42 1.56 7.80
CA LEU A 90 -1.02 1.79 7.95
C LEU A 90 -1.38 3.28 8.00
N ILE A 91 -0.60 4.08 8.73
CA ILE A 91 -0.85 5.51 8.89
C ILE A 91 -0.78 6.25 7.54
N PRO A 92 0.33 6.16 6.77
CA PRO A 92 0.37 6.78 5.46
C PRO A 92 -0.61 6.15 4.46
N ALA A 93 -0.90 4.84 4.55
CA ALA A 93 -1.87 4.18 3.68
C ALA A 93 -3.31 4.70 3.85
N ARG A 94 -3.74 4.93 5.10
CA ARG A 94 -5.05 5.51 5.41
C ARG A 94 -5.15 6.96 4.94
N ALA A 95 -4.04 7.71 5.02
CA ALA A 95 -3.96 9.08 4.53
C ALA A 95 -3.98 9.17 2.99
N ALA A 96 -3.72 8.07 2.28
CA ALA A 96 -3.70 8.02 0.82
C ALA A 96 -5.10 7.98 0.18
N LYS A 97 -6.18 8.00 0.97
CA LYS A 97 -7.54 8.18 0.47
C LYS A 97 -7.57 9.46 -0.37
N PRO A 98 -7.94 9.41 -1.67
CA PRO A 98 -8.11 10.64 -2.42
C PRO A 98 -9.15 11.48 -1.68
N ALA A 99 -8.79 12.73 -1.33
CA ALA A 99 -9.78 13.73 -0.97
C ALA A 99 -10.78 13.71 -2.11
N SER A 100 -12.04 13.32 -1.82
CA SER A 100 -13.11 13.25 -2.81
C SER A 100 -13.00 14.49 -3.68
N THR A 101 -12.66 14.34 -4.95
CA THR A 101 -12.79 15.45 -5.88
C THR A 101 -14.28 15.59 -6.11
N GLU A 102 -14.96 16.25 -5.17
CA GLU A 102 -16.22 16.91 -5.43
C GLU A 102 -15.93 18.00 -6.48
N LYS A 103 -15.96 17.61 -7.75
CA LYS A 103 -16.48 18.45 -8.82
C LYS A 103 -17.69 17.66 -9.34
N GLY A 104 -18.94 18.10 -9.16
CA GLY A 104 -19.39 19.47 -9.22
C GLY A 104 -19.42 19.89 -10.69
N GLU A 105 -20.55 19.56 -11.32
CA GLU A 105 -21.07 19.99 -12.63
C GLU A 105 -20.46 19.43 -13.93
#